data_AF-A0A1D6KE61-F1
#
_entry.id   AF-A0A1D6KE61-F1
#
_cell.length_a   1.000
_cell.length_b   1.000
_cell.length_c   1.000
_cell.angle_alpha   90.00
_cell.angle_beta   90.00
_cell.angle_gamma   90.00
#
_symmetry.space_group_name_H-M   'P 1'
#
loop_
_entity.id
_entity.type
_entity.pdbx_description
1 polymer ?
#
loop_
_entity_poly.entity_id
_entity_poly.type
_entity_poly.pdbx_seq_one_letter_code
_entity_poly.pdbx_strand_id
1 'polypeptide(L)'
;MANLKPALVVLYSLALLQGVLFYYRAISSLEEQRLLKLVAQAYGLDEDDKTRGSISEYLREIRVGCEKDPSFGRGRNLITYAAGLMQSNSPDSYLSGARIIDTLIRLPMSMEENQHKLMDMVGSAPASSGDAMARNLVRFIRTRVPDSVVESQRMLMNNMIGSASSGAIKKFVQMLDCRNQSDSAEIRLRAMRIVAYFAIEIRLSKIPHAIQCISSFLSNSEASHRQHKETIIYILWKLTDDEENLRLMSNTNGLALKIIGMLVDSDREELHNSNHGTWCSNIALPGMEVIKRFTSVMKRSNSMQLPREILESTDAISTLESMLDCQQCKVEEELQKSVIMVLTQITSMETSLAVGDEVKKRLDQIQKRLILSLIAIFLDGGDGKSSVKKLAGESLVQLSLVHENSATFLGAAGDGRVVDSLTRVVLDKNSEHQQIS
;
A
#
# COMPACT_ATOMS: atom_id res chain seq x y z
N MET A 1 32.97 -35.91 -66.08
CA MET A 1 31.55 -35.51 -65.99
C MET A 1 30.68 -36.37 -65.06
N ALA A 2 31.18 -37.47 -64.46
CA ALA A 2 30.36 -38.39 -63.66
C ALA A 2 29.75 -37.80 -62.37
N ASN A 3 30.38 -36.78 -61.76
CA ASN A 3 29.95 -36.23 -60.47
C ASN A 3 29.11 -34.94 -60.59
N LEU A 4 28.86 -34.44 -61.80
CA LEU A 4 28.17 -33.16 -62.02
C LEU A 4 26.68 -33.23 -61.64
N LYS A 5 25.99 -34.30 -62.06
CA LYS A 5 24.57 -34.50 -61.75
C LYS A 5 24.29 -34.68 -60.24
N PRO A 6 25.03 -35.54 -59.50
CA PRO A 6 24.87 -35.64 -58.05
C PRO A 6 25.15 -34.32 -57.32
N ALA A 7 26.19 -33.58 -57.74
CA ALA A 7 26.53 -32.28 -57.14
C ALA A 7 25.43 -31.23 -57.34
N LEU A 8 24.82 -31.18 -58.54
CA LEU A 8 23.66 -30.30 -58.80
C LEU A 8 22.46 -30.66 -57.93
N VAL A 9 22.14 -31.95 -57.76
CA VAL A 9 21.04 -32.38 -56.90
C VAL A 9 21.28 -31.98 -55.44
N VAL A 10 22.49 -32.17 -54.92
CA VAL A 10 22.85 -31.75 -53.56
C VAL A 10 22.75 -30.22 -53.42
N LEU A 11 23.25 -29.47 -54.41
CA LEU A 11 23.23 -28.00 -54.39
C LEU A 11 21.79 -27.45 -54.43
N TYR A 12 20.92 -27.97 -55.30
CA TYR A 12 19.51 -27.57 -55.34
C TYR A 12 18.75 -28.01 -54.09
N SER A 13 19.06 -29.18 -53.52
CA SER A 13 18.46 -29.64 -52.27
C SER A 13 18.84 -28.75 -51.08
N LEU A 14 20.10 -28.33 -51.01
CA LEU A 14 20.59 -27.36 -50.01
C LEU A 14 19.93 -26.00 -50.19
N ALA A 15 19.84 -25.47 -51.41
CA ALA A 15 19.20 -24.19 -51.68
C ALA A 15 17.70 -24.20 -51.33
N LEU A 16 16.99 -25.30 -51.63
CA LEU A 16 15.59 -25.46 -51.25
C LEU A 16 15.41 -25.57 -49.74
N LEU A 17 16.27 -26.34 -49.07
CA LEU A 17 16.27 -26.43 -47.60
C LEU A 17 16.55 -25.07 -46.96
N GLN A 18 17.52 -24.31 -47.47
CA GLN A 18 17.82 -22.94 -47.02
C GLN A 18 16.62 -22.01 -47.22
N GLY A 19 15.92 -22.10 -48.36
CA GLY A 19 14.70 -21.35 -48.63
C GLY A 19 13.56 -21.68 -47.65
N VAL A 20 13.34 -22.96 -47.36
CA VAL A 20 12.34 -23.42 -46.38
C VAL A 20 12.68 -22.92 -44.98
N LEU A 21 13.95 -23.01 -44.56
CA LEU A 21 14.41 -22.51 -43.26
C LEU A 21 14.26 -20.98 -43.14
N PHE A 22 14.55 -20.24 -44.22
CA PHE A 22 14.34 -18.79 -44.26
C PHE A 22 12.85 -18.43 -44.14
N TYR A 23 11.99 -19.14 -44.87
CA TYR A 23 10.54 -18.95 -44.81
C TYR A 23 9.97 -19.26 -43.42
N TYR A 24 10.41 -20.35 -42.79
CA TYR A 24 10.04 -20.70 -41.42
C TYR A 24 10.45 -19.62 -40.42
N ARG A 25 11.67 -19.08 -40.51
CA ARG A 25 12.13 -17.96 -39.68
C ARG A 25 11.28 -16.70 -39.88
N ALA A 26 10.91 -16.39 -41.12
CA ALA A 26 10.06 -15.24 -41.41
C ALA A 26 8.66 -15.38 -40.79
N ILE A 27 8.03 -16.56 -40.88
CA ILE A 27 6.74 -16.84 -40.24
C ILE A 27 6.86 -16.75 -38.72
N SER A 28 7.89 -17.37 -38.13
CA SER A 28 8.13 -17.35 -36.68
C SER A 28 8.38 -15.93 -36.15
N SER A 29 8.99 -15.06 -36.96
CA SER A 29 9.11 -13.63 -36.68
C SER A 29 7.75 -12.92 -36.64
N LEU A 30 6.90 -13.18 -37.64
CA LEU A 30 5.56 -12.59 -37.73
C LEU A 30 4.64 -13.06 -36.58
N GLU A 31 4.73 -14.32 -36.19
CA GLU A 31 3.95 -14.89 -35.08
C GLU A 31 4.33 -14.28 -33.73
N GLU A 32 5.61 -14.01 -33.49
CA GLU A 32 6.02 -13.27 -32.28
C GLU A 32 5.38 -11.89 -32.21
N GLN A 33 5.39 -11.12 -33.30
CA GLN A 33 4.77 -9.78 -33.30
C GLN A 33 3.26 -9.86 -33.01
N ARG A 34 2.59 -10.89 -33.53
CA ARG A 34 1.17 -11.16 -33.23
C ARG A 34 0.98 -11.50 -31.75
N LEU A 35 1.80 -12.39 -31.19
CA LEU A 35 1.75 -12.74 -29.76
C LEU A 35 2.01 -11.52 -28.87
N LEU A 36 3.01 -10.70 -29.20
CA LEU A 36 3.30 -9.47 -28.46
C LEU A 36 2.10 -8.52 -28.46
N LYS A 37 1.43 -8.34 -29.61
CA LYS A 37 0.22 -7.51 -29.70
C LYS A 37 -0.92 -8.06 -28.84
N LEU A 38 -1.12 -9.38 -28.83
CA LEU A 38 -2.14 -10.02 -28.01
C LEU A 38 -1.84 -9.86 -26.50
N VAL A 39 -0.59 -10.05 -26.10
CA VAL A 39 -0.16 -9.84 -24.71
C VAL A 39 -0.32 -8.36 -24.35
N ALA A 40 0.17 -7.43 -25.16
CA ALA A 40 0.02 -6.00 -24.89
C ALA A 40 -1.46 -5.60 -24.72
N GLN A 41 -2.35 -6.10 -25.58
CA GLN A 41 -3.79 -5.86 -25.45
C GLN A 41 -4.41 -6.50 -24.20
N ALA A 42 -4.02 -7.73 -23.86
CA ALA A 42 -4.53 -8.42 -22.68
C ALA A 42 -4.16 -7.68 -21.38
N TYR A 43 -2.95 -7.11 -21.35
CA TYR A 43 -2.39 -6.40 -20.20
C TYR A 43 -2.60 -4.87 -20.25
N GLY A 44 -3.24 -4.34 -21.30
CA GLY A 44 -3.50 -2.90 -21.44
C GLY A 44 -2.22 -2.06 -21.58
N LEU A 45 -1.21 -2.58 -22.27
CA LEU A 45 0.06 -1.88 -22.51
C LEU A 45 -0.06 -1.00 -23.76
N ASP A 46 0.08 0.32 -23.55
CA ASP A 46 0.16 1.30 -24.64
C ASP A 46 1.32 0.98 -25.59
N GLU A 47 1.22 1.43 -26.85
CA GLU A 47 2.24 1.15 -27.88
C GLU A 47 3.64 1.62 -27.46
N ASP A 48 3.73 2.72 -26.70
CA ASP A 48 4.98 3.29 -26.19
C ASP A 48 5.44 2.71 -24.84
N ASP A 49 4.69 1.76 -24.23
CA ASP A 49 5.08 1.16 -22.96
C ASP A 49 6.34 0.30 -23.13
N LYS A 50 7.43 0.71 -22.48
CA LYS A 50 8.74 0.01 -22.48
C LYS A 50 8.64 -1.46 -22.03
N THR A 51 7.58 -1.86 -21.31
CA THR A 51 7.29 -3.26 -20.96
C THR A 51 7.14 -4.15 -22.21
N ARG A 52 6.60 -3.60 -23.31
CA ARG A 52 6.47 -4.32 -24.59
C ARG A 52 7.84 -4.73 -25.13
N GLY A 53 8.85 -3.87 -24.97
CA GLY A 53 10.23 -4.19 -25.30
C GLY A 53 10.75 -5.39 -24.48
N SER A 54 10.51 -5.39 -23.17
CA SER A 54 10.92 -6.50 -22.28
C SER A 54 10.21 -7.82 -22.62
N ILE A 55 8.92 -7.78 -22.99
CA ILE A 55 8.18 -8.97 -23.43
C ILE A 55 8.65 -9.45 -24.80
N SER A 56 8.93 -8.53 -25.73
CA SER A 56 9.50 -8.89 -27.03
C SER A 56 10.86 -9.56 -26.88
N GLU A 57 11.69 -9.09 -25.96
CA GLU A 57 12.99 -9.70 -25.70
C GLU A 57 12.86 -11.13 -25.16
N TYR A 58 11.91 -11.36 -24.25
CA TYR A 58 11.57 -12.71 -23.79
C TYR A 58 11.13 -13.63 -24.94
N LEU A 59 10.20 -13.17 -25.78
CA LEU A 59 9.71 -13.98 -26.90
C LEU A 59 10.83 -14.29 -27.90
N ARG A 60 11.72 -13.31 -28.15
CA ARG A 60 12.90 -13.49 -29.00
C ARG A 60 13.86 -14.51 -28.42
N GLU A 61 14.12 -14.48 -27.11
CA GLU A 61 14.96 -15.46 -26.44
C GLU A 61 14.39 -16.87 -26.56
N ILE A 62 13.09 -17.03 -26.30
CA ILE A 62 12.40 -18.32 -26.43
C ILE A 62 12.50 -18.85 -27.85
N ARG A 63 12.24 -18.02 -28.87
CA ARG A 63 12.33 -18.44 -30.27
C ARG A 63 13.76 -18.86 -30.64
N VAL A 64 14.75 -18.03 -30.36
CA VAL A 64 16.16 -18.34 -30.69
C VAL A 64 16.64 -19.58 -29.95
N GLY A 65 16.22 -19.78 -28.70
CA GLY A 65 16.53 -20.99 -27.94
C GLY A 65 15.85 -22.22 -28.52
N CYS A 66 14.56 -22.16 -28.86
CA CYS A 66 13.81 -23.25 -29.48
C CYS A 66 14.30 -23.62 -30.89
N GLU A 67 14.85 -22.65 -31.65
CA GLU A 67 15.53 -22.93 -32.92
C GLU A 67 16.76 -23.83 -32.75
N LYS A 68 17.42 -23.78 -31.58
CA LYS A 68 18.60 -24.60 -31.27
C LYS A 68 18.24 -25.90 -30.57
N ASP A 69 17.29 -25.84 -29.65
CA ASP A 69 16.83 -26.96 -28.83
C ASP A 69 15.31 -26.81 -28.60
N PRO A 70 14.46 -27.68 -29.20
CA PRO A 70 13.01 -27.63 -29.02
C PRO A 70 12.55 -27.71 -27.56
N SER A 71 13.37 -28.26 -26.66
CA SER A 71 13.05 -28.36 -25.23
C SER A 71 13.38 -27.08 -24.44
N PHE A 72 14.00 -26.08 -25.08
CA PHE A 72 14.40 -24.82 -24.44
C PHE A 72 13.23 -24.10 -23.77
N GLY A 73 12.02 -24.15 -24.34
CA GLY A 73 10.85 -23.51 -23.73
C GLY A 73 10.37 -24.17 -22.42
N ARG A 74 10.81 -25.40 -22.11
CA ARG A 74 10.27 -26.17 -20.99
C ARG A 74 10.63 -25.51 -19.65
N GLY A 75 9.61 -25.19 -18.86
CA GLY A 75 9.76 -24.56 -17.55
C GLY A 75 10.06 -23.06 -17.58
N ARG A 76 10.14 -22.44 -18.77
CA ARG A 76 10.31 -20.99 -18.92
C ARG A 76 8.95 -20.30 -19.08
N ASN A 77 8.77 -19.23 -18.33
CA ASN A 77 7.65 -18.31 -18.42
C ASN A 77 8.12 -16.87 -18.05
N LEU A 78 7.22 -15.89 -18.17
CA LEU A 78 7.53 -14.49 -17.86
C LEU A 78 8.00 -14.28 -16.40
N ILE A 79 7.46 -15.04 -15.43
CA ILE A 79 7.86 -14.94 -14.02
C ILE A 79 9.29 -15.45 -13.85
N THR A 80 9.60 -16.65 -14.36
CA THR A 80 10.96 -17.23 -14.26
C THR A 80 11.98 -16.40 -15.01
N TYR A 81 11.59 -15.81 -16.16
CA TYR A 81 12.45 -14.93 -16.94
C TYR A 81 12.73 -13.64 -16.17
N ALA A 82 11.69 -12.97 -15.65
CA ALA A 82 11.85 -11.75 -14.87
C ALA A 82 12.65 -11.98 -13.59
N ALA A 83 12.42 -13.09 -12.89
CA ALA A 83 13.21 -13.47 -11.72
C ALA A 83 14.70 -13.66 -12.07
N GLY A 84 15.00 -14.30 -13.21
CA GLY A 84 16.38 -14.44 -13.72
C GLY A 84 17.01 -13.08 -14.07
N LEU A 85 16.25 -12.21 -14.75
CA LEU A 85 16.68 -10.85 -15.05
C LEU A 85 17.00 -10.03 -13.79
N MET A 86 16.21 -10.20 -12.72
CA MET A 86 16.40 -9.48 -11.45
C MET A 86 17.59 -9.98 -10.62
N GLN A 87 18.06 -11.21 -10.89
CA GLN A 87 19.31 -11.72 -10.33
C GLN A 87 20.55 -11.16 -11.05
N SER A 88 20.39 -10.59 -12.25
CA SER A 88 21.47 -9.94 -12.98
C SER A 88 22.06 -8.75 -12.23
N ASN A 89 23.34 -8.49 -12.48
CA ASN A 89 24.02 -7.26 -12.05
C ASN A 89 23.84 -6.11 -13.06
N SER A 90 23.25 -6.38 -14.23
CA SER A 90 22.93 -5.36 -15.23
C SER A 90 21.70 -4.56 -14.80
N PRO A 91 21.79 -3.22 -14.66
CA PRO A 91 20.64 -2.36 -14.37
C PRO A 91 19.50 -2.51 -15.39
N ASP A 92 19.83 -2.66 -16.68
CA ASP A 92 18.83 -2.77 -17.75
C ASP A 92 18.08 -4.11 -17.70
N SER A 93 18.79 -5.19 -17.41
CA SER A 93 18.18 -6.50 -17.19
C SER A 93 17.25 -6.44 -15.98
N TYR A 94 17.73 -5.90 -14.86
CA TYR A 94 16.94 -5.76 -13.64
C TYR A 94 15.66 -4.97 -13.90
N LEU A 95 15.78 -3.83 -14.60
CA LEU A 95 14.66 -2.96 -14.96
C LEU A 95 13.64 -3.68 -15.84
N SER A 96 14.10 -4.45 -16.84
CA SER A 96 13.21 -5.26 -17.67
C SER A 96 12.46 -6.31 -16.86
N GLY A 97 13.13 -6.94 -15.90
CA GLY A 97 12.47 -7.85 -14.94
C GLY A 97 11.41 -7.11 -14.11
N ALA A 98 11.74 -5.94 -13.57
CA ALA A 98 10.81 -5.12 -12.79
C ALA A 98 9.55 -4.73 -13.59
N ARG A 99 9.69 -4.34 -14.87
CA ARG A 99 8.56 -4.02 -15.75
C ARG A 99 7.61 -5.19 -15.95
N ILE A 100 8.16 -6.39 -16.13
CA ILE A 100 7.37 -7.61 -16.30
C ILE A 100 6.61 -7.94 -15.01
N ILE A 101 7.29 -7.93 -13.85
CA ILE A 101 6.66 -8.25 -12.55
C ILE A 101 5.58 -7.24 -12.19
N ASP A 102 5.85 -5.95 -12.32
CA ASP A 102 4.88 -4.89 -12.09
C ASP A 102 3.63 -5.02 -12.97
N THR A 103 3.80 -5.52 -14.20
CA THR A 103 2.69 -5.77 -15.13
C THR A 103 1.88 -7.00 -14.74
N LEU A 104 2.54 -8.06 -14.28
CA LEU A 104 1.88 -9.27 -13.78
C LEU A 104 1.08 -9.00 -12.49
N ILE A 105 1.60 -8.16 -11.60
CA ILE A 105 0.93 -7.78 -10.34
C ILE A 105 -0.31 -6.92 -10.58
N ARG A 106 -0.38 -6.15 -11.67
CA ARG A 106 -1.53 -5.28 -11.98
C ARG A 106 -2.73 -6.05 -12.56
N LEU A 107 -2.52 -7.26 -13.07
CA LEU A 107 -3.59 -8.10 -13.64
C LEU A 107 -4.75 -8.37 -12.66
N PRO A 108 -4.52 -8.79 -11.40
CA PRO A 108 -5.61 -9.15 -10.50
C PRO A 108 -6.35 -7.92 -9.96
N MET A 109 -5.67 -6.78 -9.76
CA MET A 109 -6.28 -5.58 -9.16
C MET A 109 -7.17 -4.79 -10.14
N SER A 110 -6.95 -4.92 -11.46
CA SER A 110 -7.81 -4.27 -12.45
C SER A 110 -9.15 -4.98 -12.65
N MET A 111 -9.37 -6.15 -12.04
CA MET A 111 -10.60 -6.93 -12.24
C MET A 111 -11.82 -6.33 -11.53
N GLU A 112 -11.64 -5.62 -10.41
CA GLU A 112 -12.73 -4.93 -9.69
C GLU A 112 -12.97 -3.51 -10.25
N GLU A 113 -11.92 -2.74 -10.51
CA GLU A 113 -12.01 -1.36 -11.03
C GLU A 113 -12.60 -1.29 -12.46
N ASN A 114 -12.36 -2.32 -13.28
CA ASN A 114 -12.88 -2.38 -14.66
C ASN A 114 -14.35 -2.79 -14.75
N GLN A 115 -14.98 -3.33 -13.69
CA GLN A 115 -16.42 -3.60 -13.72
C GLN A 115 -17.24 -2.31 -13.81
N HIS A 116 -16.82 -1.25 -13.10
CA HIS A 116 -17.49 0.05 -13.13
C HIS A 116 -17.26 0.82 -14.44
N LYS A 117 -16.03 0.81 -14.99
CA LYS A 117 -15.74 1.43 -16.30
C LYS A 117 -16.38 0.69 -17.49
N LEU A 118 -16.68 -0.60 -17.35
CA LEU A 118 -17.38 -1.36 -18.39
C LEU A 118 -18.86 -0.97 -18.51
N MET A 119 -19.53 -0.64 -17.39
CA MET A 119 -20.92 -0.17 -17.39
C MET A 119 -21.06 1.15 -18.17
N ASP A 120 -20.13 2.09 -18.00
CA ASP A 120 -20.19 3.41 -18.65
C ASP A 120 -19.85 3.37 -20.15
N MET A 121 -19.00 2.43 -20.60
CA MET A 121 -18.62 2.32 -22.02
C MET A 121 -19.62 1.54 -22.89
N VAL A 122 -20.49 0.71 -22.30
CA VAL A 122 -21.51 -0.05 -23.06
C VAL A 122 -22.60 0.86 -23.64
N GLY A 123 -22.76 2.09 -23.12
CA GLY A 123 -23.77 3.04 -23.58
C GLY A 123 -23.47 3.77 -24.90
N SER A 124 -22.21 3.85 -25.36
CA SER A 124 -21.83 5.02 -26.19
C SER A 124 -20.93 4.81 -27.42
N ALA A 125 -20.65 3.62 -27.96
CA ALA A 125 -19.79 3.54 -29.16
C ALA A 125 -20.14 2.46 -30.23
N PRO A 126 -20.02 2.77 -31.54
CA PRO A 126 -20.44 1.88 -32.62
C PRO A 126 -19.39 0.81 -32.97
N ALA A 127 -19.87 -0.32 -33.50
CA ALA A 127 -19.09 -1.50 -33.80
C ALA A 127 -18.37 -1.41 -35.16
N SER A 128 -17.05 -1.22 -35.14
CA SER A 128 -16.18 -1.66 -36.23
C SER A 128 -15.65 -3.07 -35.94
N SER A 129 -15.73 -3.94 -36.94
CA SER A 129 -15.62 -5.41 -36.80
C SER A 129 -14.23 -5.93 -36.40
N GLY A 130 -13.16 -5.15 -36.59
CA GLY A 130 -11.79 -5.53 -36.23
C GLY A 130 -11.50 -5.40 -34.73
N ASP A 131 -11.88 -4.28 -34.14
CA ASP A 131 -11.71 -4.01 -32.70
C ASP A 131 -12.69 -4.82 -31.84
N ALA A 132 -13.85 -5.18 -32.38
CA ALA A 132 -14.79 -6.05 -31.68
C ALA A 132 -14.21 -7.47 -31.45
N MET A 133 -13.49 -8.02 -32.43
CA MET A 133 -12.90 -9.37 -32.31
C MET A 133 -11.73 -9.38 -31.33
N ALA A 134 -10.84 -8.38 -31.37
CA ALA A 134 -9.76 -8.21 -30.41
C ALA A 134 -10.31 -7.99 -28.99
N ARG A 135 -11.34 -7.14 -28.83
CA ARG A 135 -12.05 -6.96 -27.53
C ARG A 135 -12.75 -8.22 -27.05
N ASN A 136 -13.37 -9.00 -27.94
CA ASN A 136 -13.98 -10.30 -27.62
C ASN A 136 -12.93 -11.32 -27.18
N LEU A 137 -11.76 -11.35 -27.83
CA LEU A 137 -10.66 -12.26 -27.49
C LEU A 137 -10.00 -11.86 -26.18
N VAL A 138 -9.79 -10.57 -25.94
CA VAL A 138 -9.33 -10.03 -24.65
C VAL A 138 -10.35 -10.34 -23.56
N ARG A 139 -11.65 -10.16 -23.81
CA ARG A 139 -12.70 -10.59 -22.89
C ARG A 139 -12.62 -12.09 -22.65
N PHE A 140 -12.49 -12.90 -23.69
CA PHE A 140 -12.43 -14.36 -23.61
C PHE A 140 -11.20 -14.87 -22.83
N ILE A 141 -10.04 -14.23 -22.99
CA ILE A 141 -8.82 -14.51 -22.23
C ILE A 141 -8.96 -13.99 -20.78
N ARG A 142 -9.51 -12.79 -20.59
CA ARG A 142 -9.68 -12.11 -19.29
C ARG A 142 -10.79 -12.74 -18.41
N THR A 143 -11.78 -13.40 -19.00
CA THR A 143 -12.87 -14.09 -18.29
C THR A 143 -12.63 -15.59 -18.10
N ARG A 144 -11.47 -16.13 -18.49
CA ARG A 144 -11.16 -17.58 -18.37
C ARG A 144 -9.73 -17.89 -17.93
N VAL A 145 -8.99 -16.97 -17.31
CA VAL A 145 -7.84 -17.42 -16.51
C VAL A 145 -8.44 -18.05 -15.25
N PRO A 146 -8.34 -19.38 -15.05
CA PRO A 146 -8.91 -20.01 -13.88
C PRO A 146 -8.23 -19.44 -12.63
N ASP A 147 -8.98 -19.27 -11.53
CA ASP A 147 -8.43 -18.78 -10.27
C ASP A 147 -7.23 -19.61 -9.81
N SER A 148 -7.22 -20.91 -10.14
CA SER A 148 -6.08 -21.81 -9.89
C SER A 148 -4.79 -21.40 -10.62
N VAL A 149 -4.88 -20.80 -11.81
CA VAL A 149 -3.72 -20.28 -12.55
C VAL A 149 -3.25 -18.97 -11.94
N VAL A 150 -4.17 -18.09 -11.55
CA VAL A 150 -3.81 -16.83 -10.87
C VAL A 150 -3.12 -17.13 -9.54
N GLU A 151 -3.66 -18.06 -8.75
CA GLU A 151 -3.08 -18.48 -7.48
C GLU A 151 -1.72 -19.18 -7.69
N SER A 152 -1.60 -20.01 -8.73
CA SER A 152 -0.30 -20.60 -9.10
C SER A 152 0.73 -19.55 -9.48
N GLN A 153 0.35 -18.50 -10.22
CA GLN A 153 1.23 -17.38 -10.56
C GLN A 153 1.64 -16.60 -9.31
N ARG A 154 0.69 -16.31 -8.41
CA ARG A 154 0.95 -15.66 -7.12
C ARG A 154 1.95 -16.47 -6.29
N MET A 155 1.73 -17.77 -6.14
CA MET A 155 2.66 -18.65 -5.42
C MET A 155 4.05 -18.66 -6.05
N LEU A 156 4.15 -18.74 -7.38
CA LEU A 156 5.44 -18.69 -8.07
C LEU A 156 6.16 -17.36 -7.86
N MET A 157 5.44 -16.23 -7.94
CA MET A 157 6.02 -14.91 -7.68
C MET A 157 6.49 -14.79 -6.22
N ASN A 158 5.69 -15.24 -5.25
CA ASN A 158 6.07 -15.22 -3.83
C ASN A 158 7.33 -16.06 -3.57
N ASN A 159 7.41 -17.27 -4.13
CA ASN A 159 8.57 -18.15 -3.96
C ASN A 159 9.84 -17.56 -4.60
N MET A 160 9.73 -17.02 -5.81
CA MET A 160 10.89 -16.57 -6.60
C MET A 160 11.37 -15.15 -6.25
N ILE A 161 10.47 -14.27 -5.84
CA ILE A 161 10.73 -12.83 -5.67
C ILE A 161 10.46 -12.38 -4.24
N GLY A 162 9.33 -12.79 -3.66
CA GLY A 162 8.90 -12.40 -2.32
C GLY A 162 9.73 -13.02 -1.20
N SER A 163 10.31 -14.22 -1.42
CA SER A 163 11.06 -14.92 -0.39
C SER A 163 12.19 -14.05 0.17
N ALA A 164 12.33 -14.03 1.50
CA ALA A 164 13.36 -13.26 2.20
C ALA A 164 14.82 -13.66 1.84
N SER A 165 15.00 -14.77 1.10
CA SER A 165 16.25 -15.23 0.51
C SER A 165 16.54 -14.62 -0.88
N SER A 166 15.54 -14.03 -1.53
CA SER A 166 15.70 -13.39 -2.82
C SER A 166 16.42 -12.05 -2.64
N GLY A 167 17.54 -11.86 -3.36
CA GLY A 167 18.20 -10.55 -3.42
C GLY A 167 17.36 -9.48 -4.14
N ALA A 168 16.26 -9.87 -4.77
CA ALA A 168 15.41 -9.00 -5.57
C ALA A 168 14.59 -8.02 -4.72
N ILE A 169 13.92 -8.49 -3.67
CA ILE A 169 13.11 -7.60 -2.82
C ILE A 169 13.97 -6.55 -2.12
N LYS A 170 15.18 -6.93 -1.70
CA LYS A 170 16.19 -6.01 -1.15
C LYS A 170 16.55 -4.91 -2.14
N LYS A 171 16.81 -5.27 -3.41
CA LYS A 171 17.11 -4.28 -4.46
C LYS A 171 15.93 -3.32 -4.66
N PHE A 172 14.69 -3.80 -4.72
CA PHE A 172 13.53 -2.91 -4.84
C PHE A 172 13.38 -1.94 -3.67
N VAL A 173 13.53 -2.42 -2.43
CA VAL A 173 13.49 -1.56 -1.25
C VAL A 173 14.59 -0.50 -1.31
N GLN A 174 15.79 -0.84 -1.76
CA GLN A 174 16.88 0.14 -1.93
C GLN A 174 16.60 1.15 -3.04
N MET A 175 15.93 0.72 -4.11
CA MET A 175 15.57 1.59 -5.24
C MET A 175 14.51 2.64 -4.89
N LEU A 176 13.81 2.48 -3.76
CA LEU A 176 12.94 3.51 -3.20
C LEU A 176 13.75 4.80 -2.89
N ASP A 177 15.00 4.68 -2.43
CA ASP A 177 15.79 5.83 -2.00
C ASP A 177 16.53 6.58 -3.15
N CYS A 178 16.42 6.12 -4.40
CA CYS A 178 17.19 6.69 -5.52
C CYS A 178 16.68 8.09 -5.94
N ARG A 179 17.30 9.15 -5.39
CA ARG A 179 16.93 10.56 -5.64
C ARG A 179 17.44 11.17 -6.95
N ASN A 180 18.31 10.50 -7.70
CA ASN A 180 19.09 11.13 -8.78
C ASN A 180 18.96 10.37 -10.12
N GLN A 181 17.98 10.75 -10.98
CA GLN A 181 17.94 10.65 -12.47
C GLN A 181 16.49 10.62 -12.97
N SER A 182 16.14 11.20 -14.13
CA SER A 182 14.74 11.25 -14.59
C SER A 182 14.16 9.87 -14.96
N ASP A 183 14.99 8.92 -15.38
CA ASP A 183 14.62 7.50 -15.52
C ASP A 183 14.33 6.83 -14.15
N SER A 184 14.71 7.44 -13.02
CA SER A 184 14.44 6.90 -11.69
C SER A 184 12.96 6.97 -11.30
N ALA A 185 12.14 7.86 -11.88
CA ALA A 185 10.75 8.03 -11.46
C ALA A 185 9.87 6.82 -11.82
N GLU A 186 9.95 6.35 -13.08
CA GLU A 186 9.26 5.12 -13.54
C GLU A 186 9.66 3.93 -12.66
N ILE A 187 10.97 3.82 -12.41
CA ILE A 187 11.57 2.70 -11.69
C ILE A 187 11.15 2.69 -10.23
N ARG A 188 11.19 3.86 -9.57
CA ARG A 188 10.73 4.05 -8.19
C ARG A 188 9.27 3.67 -8.04
N LEU A 189 8.42 4.11 -8.96
CA LEU A 189 6.99 3.80 -8.95
C LEU A 189 6.74 2.29 -9.08
N ARG A 190 7.42 1.62 -10.02
CA ARG A 190 7.32 0.15 -10.18
C ARG A 190 7.86 -0.56 -8.94
N ALA A 191 9.01 -0.15 -8.43
CA ALA A 191 9.59 -0.71 -7.21
C ALA A 191 8.63 -0.56 -6.03
N MET A 192 7.99 0.60 -5.85
CA MET A 192 7.01 0.83 -4.80
C MET A 192 5.81 -0.10 -4.90
N ARG A 193 5.23 -0.29 -6.10
CA ARG A 193 4.11 -1.24 -6.30
C ARG A 193 4.52 -2.69 -6.05
N ILE A 194 5.72 -3.08 -6.48
CA ILE A 194 6.25 -4.42 -6.25
C ILE A 194 6.49 -4.65 -4.75
N VAL A 195 7.08 -3.67 -4.04
CA VAL A 195 7.27 -3.72 -2.58
C VAL A 195 5.93 -3.81 -1.85
N ALA A 196 4.91 -3.06 -2.28
CA ALA A 196 3.56 -3.15 -1.73
C ALA A 196 2.96 -4.54 -1.87
N TYR A 197 3.11 -5.16 -3.05
CA TYR A 197 2.61 -6.51 -3.30
C TYR A 197 3.28 -7.56 -2.37
N PHE A 198 4.59 -7.44 -2.15
CA PHE A 198 5.35 -8.36 -1.31
C PHE A 198 5.49 -7.91 0.15
N ALA A 199 4.76 -6.87 0.60
CA ALA A 199 5.00 -6.25 1.89
C ALA A 199 4.92 -7.23 3.08
N ILE A 200 4.02 -8.22 3.00
CA ILE A 200 3.83 -9.26 4.04
C ILE A 200 5.07 -10.19 4.14
N GLU A 201 5.81 -10.38 3.05
CA GLU A 201 6.98 -11.27 3.00
C GLU A 201 8.28 -10.57 3.43
N ILE A 202 8.25 -9.24 3.59
CA ILE A 202 9.42 -8.44 3.92
C ILE A 202 9.77 -8.59 5.40
N ARG A 203 10.98 -9.04 5.68
CA ARG A 203 11.59 -8.92 7.02
C ARG A 203 12.59 -7.77 7.05
N LEU A 204 12.25 -6.71 7.76
CA LEU A 204 13.05 -5.49 7.85
C LEU A 204 14.44 -5.77 8.43
N SER A 205 14.55 -6.71 9.39
CA SER A 205 15.84 -7.10 9.98
C SER A 205 16.85 -7.69 8.99
N LYS A 206 16.39 -8.20 7.83
CA LYS A 206 17.25 -8.76 6.78
C LYS A 206 17.65 -7.74 5.71
N ILE A 207 17.06 -6.55 5.73
CA ILE A 207 17.28 -5.51 4.73
C ILE A 207 17.79 -4.24 5.43
N PRO A 208 19.12 -4.01 5.42
CA PRO A 208 19.70 -2.81 6.02
C PRO A 208 19.08 -1.54 5.46
N HIS A 209 18.75 -0.59 6.34
CA HIS A 209 18.16 0.71 6.01
C HIS A 209 16.77 0.65 5.34
N ALA A 210 16.07 -0.50 5.36
CA ALA A 210 14.75 -0.64 4.71
C ALA A 210 13.74 0.41 5.18
N ILE A 211 13.63 0.64 6.49
CA ILE A 211 12.71 1.63 7.07
C ILE A 211 13.07 3.04 6.59
N GLN A 212 14.35 3.35 6.44
CA GLN A 212 14.79 4.65 5.93
C GLN A 212 14.41 4.82 4.45
N CYS A 213 14.65 3.81 3.62
CA CYS A 213 14.28 3.84 2.20
C CYS A 213 12.77 3.94 1.98
N ILE A 214 11.97 3.27 2.82
CA ILE A 214 10.50 3.33 2.76
C ILE A 214 10.02 4.69 3.28
N SER A 215 10.52 5.14 4.45
CA SER A 215 10.07 6.39 5.07
C SER A 215 10.55 7.66 4.35
N SER A 216 11.52 7.58 3.43
CA SER A 216 11.97 8.75 2.64
C SER A 216 10.85 9.33 1.76
N PHE A 217 9.88 8.50 1.35
CA PHE A 217 8.70 8.92 0.59
C PHE A 217 7.67 9.70 1.41
N LEU A 218 7.68 9.55 2.74
CA LEU A 218 6.76 10.30 3.61
C LEU A 218 7.10 11.80 3.66
N SER A 219 8.35 12.17 3.32
CA SER A 219 8.87 13.54 3.47
C SER A 219 9.20 14.23 2.14
N ASN A 220 9.01 13.57 0.99
CA ASN A 220 9.40 14.10 -0.31
C ASN A 220 8.24 14.84 -1.01
N SER A 221 8.46 16.10 -1.38
CA SER A 221 7.50 16.93 -2.15
C SER A 221 7.14 16.32 -3.53
N GLU A 222 8.01 15.51 -4.13
CA GLU A 222 7.74 14.72 -5.36
C GLU A 222 6.69 13.60 -5.16
N ALA A 223 6.35 13.25 -3.91
CA ALA A 223 5.26 12.33 -3.57
C ALA A 223 3.87 13.00 -3.58
N SER A 224 3.74 14.17 -4.22
CA SER A 224 2.48 14.91 -4.39
C SER A 224 1.36 14.10 -5.08
N HIS A 225 1.69 13.00 -5.77
CA HIS A 225 0.67 12.07 -6.27
C HIS A 225 0.04 11.24 -5.15
N ARG A 226 -1.26 11.45 -4.91
CA ARG A 226 -2.12 10.71 -3.97
C ARG A 226 -1.85 9.20 -3.93
N GLN A 227 -1.71 8.56 -5.08
CA GLN A 227 -1.46 7.12 -5.20
C GLN A 227 -0.15 6.68 -4.52
N HIS A 228 0.87 7.55 -4.48
CA HIS A 228 2.11 7.27 -3.76
C HIS A 228 1.88 7.27 -2.24
N LYS A 229 1.12 8.25 -1.72
CA LYS A 229 0.73 8.31 -0.30
C LYS A 229 -0.08 7.08 0.11
N GLU A 230 -1.02 6.65 -0.73
CA GLU A 230 -1.81 5.42 -0.51
C GLU A 230 -0.94 4.16 -0.53
N THR A 231 0.00 4.06 -1.48
CA THR A 231 0.85 2.87 -1.58
C THR A 231 1.83 2.79 -0.40
N ILE A 232 2.43 3.91 0.01
CA ILE A 232 3.43 3.91 1.07
C ILE A 232 2.82 3.60 2.44
N ILE A 233 1.65 4.16 2.74
CA ILE A 233 0.96 3.87 4.00
C ILE A 233 0.46 2.42 4.03
N TYR A 234 0.03 1.89 2.90
CA TYR A 234 -0.30 0.47 2.78
C TYR A 234 0.91 -0.43 3.05
N ILE A 235 2.09 -0.11 2.49
CA ILE A 235 3.33 -0.85 2.78
C ILE A 235 3.62 -0.83 4.28
N LEU A 236 3.63 0.36 4.90
CA LEU A 236 3.90 0.50 6.34
C LEU A 236 2.89 -0.28 7.18
N TRP A 237 1.61 -0.21 6.83
CA TRP A 237 0.56 -0.97 7.49
C TRP A 237 0.79 -2.48 7.40
N LYS A 238 1.05 -3.02 6.20
CA LYS A 238 1.32 -4.46 6.02
C LYS A 238 2.57 -4.93 6.73
N LEU A 239 3.62 -4.11 6.80
CA LEU A 239 4.84 -4.45 7.54
C LEU A 239 4.58 -4.65 9.04
N THR A 240 3.57 -3.98 9.60
CA THR A 240 3.23 -4.15 11.03
C THR A 240 2.50 -5.46 11.36
N ASP A 241 2.15 -6.29 10.37
CA ASP A 241 1.57 -7.62 10.62
C ASP A 241 2.62 -8.61 11.20
N ASP A 242 3.92 -8.36 10.98
CA ASP A 242 5.01 -9.10 11.62
C ASP A 242 5.47 -8.37 12.89
N GLU A 243 5.53 -9.08 14.03
CA GLU A 243 5.85 -8.50 15.34
C GLU A 243 7.30 -8.01 15.45
N GLU A 244 8.26 -8.60 14.72
CA GLU A 244 9.65 -8.14 14.70
C GLU A 244 9.76 -6.82 13.93
N ASN A 245 9.13 -6.75 12.75
CA ASN A 245 8.99 -5.52 11.98
C ASN A 245 8.30 -4.42 12.79
N LEU A 246 7.19 -4.74 13.44
CA LEU A 246 6.44 -3.80 14.27
C LEU A 246 7.31 -3.18 15.36
N ARG A 247 8.12 -3.99 16.08
CA ARG A 247 9.05 -3.49 17.10
C ARG A 247 10.17 -2.62 16.52
N LEU A 248 10.72 -2.98 15.36
CA LEU A 248 11.74 -2.17 14.69
C LEU A 248 11.17 -0.82 14.26
N MET A 249 9.98 -0.83 13.66
CA MET A 249 9.29 0.37 13.20
C MET A 249 8.90 1.28 14.36
N SER A 250 8.31 0.74 15.44
CA SER A 250 7.88 1.55 16.59
C SER A 250 9.05 2.23 17.32
N ASN A 251 10.25 1.65 17.24
CA ASN A 251 11.47 2.20 17.83
C ASN A 251 12.25 3.10 16.86
N THR A 252 11.78 3.30 15.64
CA THR A 252 12.45 4.16 14.67
C THR A 252 12.07 5.62 14.90
N ASN A 253 13.02 6.42 15.39
CA ASN A 253 12.85 7.84 15.68
C ASN A 253 12.29 8.61 14.47
N GLY A 254 11.28 9.45 14.70
CA GLY A 254 10.71 10.32 13.67
C GLY A 254 9.75 9.62 12.72
N LEU A 255 9.62 8.28 12.75
CA LEU A 255 8.75 7.56 11.83
C LEU A 255 7.27 7.86 12.12
N ALA A 256 6.88 7.89 13.40
CA ALA A 256 5.52 8.21 13.80
C ALA A 256 5.13 9.63 13.37
N LEU A 257 6.02 10.60 13.59
CA LEU A 257 5.79 11.98 13.14
C LEU A 257 5.67 12.10 11.62
N LYS A 258 6.49 11.39 10.85
CA LYS A 258 6.38 11.36 9.39
C LYS A 258 5.04 10.76 8.93
N ILE A 259 4.57 9.71 9.59
CA ILE A 259 3.27 9.11 9.28
C ILE A 259 2.15 10.09 9.60
N ILE A 260 2.13 10.67 10.79
CA ILE A 260 1.10 11.65 11.22
C ILE A 260 1.12 12.88 10.31
N GLY A 261 2.30 13.43 10.01
CA GLY A 261 2.44 14.56 9.10
C GLY A 261 1.93 14.28 7.68
N MET A 262 2.05 13.03 7.20
CA MET A 262 1.47 12.62 5.91
C MET A 262 -0.06 12.54 5.93
N LEU A 263 -0.69 12.37 7.10
CA LEU A 263 -2.15 12.37 7.22
C LEU A 263 -2.74 13.75 6.91
N VAL A 264 -1.95 14.81 7.06
CA VAL A 264 -2.32 16.18 6.68
C VAL A 264 -2.11 16.39 5.18
N ASP A 265 -3.11 16.95 4.49
CA ASP A 265 -2.95 17.33 3.10
C ASP A 265 -2.05 18.56 3.00
N SER A 266 -0.99 18.47 2.20
CA SER A 266 0.18 19.35 2.27
C SER A 266 -0.01 20.70 1.57
N ASP A 267 -1.17 20.92 0.92
CA ASP A 267 -1.29 22.04 -0.01
C ASP A 267 -2.04 23.27 0.52
N ARG A 268 -2.96 23.22 1.49
CA ARG A 268 -3.82 24.39 1.78
C ARG A 268 -4.46 24.53 3.17
N GLU A 269 -3.82 24.13 4.27
CA GLU A 269 -4.40 24.37 5.62
C GLU A 269 -5.83 23.80 5.83
N GLU A 270 -6.29 22.93 4.93
CA GLU A 270 -7.56 22.21 5.02
C GLU A 270 -7.21 20.74 5.13
N LEU A 271 -7.64 20.11 6.24
CA LEU A 271 -7.84 18.68 6.19
C LEU A 271 -8.81 18.41 5.03
N HIS A 272 -8.40 17.53 4.11
CA HIS A 272 -9.26 16.91 3.10
C HIS A 272 -9.59 17.79 1.87
N ASN A 273 -9.21 17.30 0.69
CA ASN A 273 -9.86 17.68 -0.57
C ASN A 273 -11.24 16.98 -0.69
N SER A 274 -12.03 17.35 -1.71
CA SER A 274 -13.34 16.81 -2.15
C SER A 274 -13.56 15.27 -2.14
N ASN A 275 -12.52 14.47 -1.89
CA ASN A 275 -12.57 13.01 -1.81
C ASN A 275 -12.23 12.49 -0.40
N HIS A 276 -12.90 13.00 0.63
CA HIS A 276 -12.69 12.58 2.02
C HIS A 276 -12.81 11.07 2.21
N GLY A 277 -13.83 10.41 1.63
CA GLY A 277 -14.04 8.97 1.77
C GLY A 277 -12.82 8.15 1.32
N THR A 278 -12.27 8.44 0.14
CA THR A 278 -11.08 7.77 -0.38
C THR A 278 -9.83 8.05 0.46
N TRP A 279 -9.64 9.30 0.91
CA TRP A 279 -8.53 9.64 1.81
C TRP A 279 -8.65 8.91 3.16
N CYS A 280 -9.85 8.86 3.72
CA CYS A 280 -10.13 8.20 4.99
C CYS A 280 -9.83 6.71 4.91
N SER A 281 -10.36 6.03 3.88
CA SER A 281 -10.16 4.60 3.65
C SER A 281 -8.72 4.22 3.32
N ASN A 282 -8.06 4.99 2.44
CA ASN A 282 -6.77 4.55 1.87
C ASN A 282 -5.55 5.15 2.58
N ILE A 283 -5.71 6.24 3.35
CA ILE A 283 -4.60 6.95 3.98
C ILE A 283 -4.79 7.04 5.50
N ALA A 284 -5.88 7.67 5.96
CA ALA A 284 -6.08 7.96 7.36
C ALA A 284 -6.22 6.69 8.20
N LEU A 285 -7.08 5.76 7.78
CA LEU A 285 -7.34 4.53 8.52
C LEU A 285 -6.11 3.61 8.59
N PRO A 286 -5.41 3.27 7.47
CA PRO A 286 -4.19 2.47 7.54
C PRO A 286 -3.07 3.16 8.34
N GLY A 287 -2.92 4.48 8.20
CA GLY A 287 -1.91 5.23 8.93
C GLY A 287 -2.17 5.26 10.43
N MET A 288 -3.41 5.50 10.83
CA MET A 288 -3.80 5.44 12.24
C MET A 288 -3.72 4.03 12.82
N GLU A 289 -3.96 3.00 12.02
CA GLU A 289 -3.75 1.60 12.45
C GLU A 289 -2.28 1.32 12.78
N VAL A 290 -1.35 1.85 11.97
CA VAL A 290 0.10 1.75 12.25
C VAL A 290 0.43 2.45 13.57
N ILE A 291 -0.03 3.69 13.77
CA ILE A 291 0.22 4.43 15.01
C ILE A 291 -0.40 3.71 16.20
N LYS A 292 -1.64 3.21 16.09
CA LYS A 292 -2.32 2.41 17.13
C LYS A 292 -1.49 1.19 17.53
N ARG A 293 -0.92 0.48 16.56
CA ARG A 293 -0.04 -0.69 16.81
C ARG A 293 1.27 -0.28 17.47
N PHE A 294 1.88 0.84 17.07
CA PHE A 294 3.07 1.37 17.76
C PHE A 294 2.77 1.68 19.22
N THR A 295 1.62 2.31 19.50
CA THR A 295 1.20 2.64 20.86
C THR A 295 0.93 1.40 21.71
N SER A 296 0.44 0.31 21.11
CA SER A 296 0.33 -0.99 21.78
C SER A 296 1.69 -1.58 22.18
N VAL A 297 2.71 -1.49 21.32
CA VAL A 297 4.10 -1.92 21.65
C VAL A 297 4.66 -1.09 22.80
N MET A 298 4.43 0.22 22.74
CA MET A 298 4.84 1.16 23.78
C MET A 298 4.19 0.83 25.12
N LYS A 299 2.86 0.60 25.16
CA LYS A 299 2.14 0.19 26.38
C LYS A 299 2.70 -1.10 26.98
N ARG A 300 3.13 -2.07 26.16
CA ARG A 300 3.72 -3.33 26.62
C ARG A 300 5.15 -3.18 27.15
N SER A 301 5.92 -2.26 26.57
CA SER A 301 7.33 -2.05 26.90
C SER A 301 7.57 -0.92 27.91
N ASN A 302 6.53 -0.16 28.27
CA ASN A 302 6.61 1.08 29.05
C ASN A 302 7.61 2.11 28.45
N SER A 303 7.76 2.12 27.13
CA SER A 303 8.65 3.07 26.44
C SER A 303 8.04 4.48 26.40
N MET A 304 8.79 5.49 26.84
CA MET A 304 8.35 6.90 26.80
C MET A 304 8.82 7.64 25.54
N GLN A 305 9.48 6.95 24.61
CA GLN A 305 10.03 7.61 23.43
C GLN A 305 8.93 8.11 22.47
N LEU A 306 7.97 7.24 22.15
CA LEU A 306 6.88 7.56 21.22
C LEU A 306 5.89 8.60 21.78
N PRO A 307 5.40 8.51 23.04
CA PRO A 307 4.56 9.55 23.64
C PRO A 307 5.22 10.93 23.57
N ARG A 308 6.48 10.99 24.02
CA ARG A 308 7.25 12.23 24.07
C ARG A 308 7.45 12.82 22.68
N GLU A 309 7.82 11.99 21.71
CA GLU A 309 7.99 12.41 20.32
C GLU A 309 6.71 13.04 19.74
N ILE A 310 5.54 12.44 19.99
CA ILE A 310 4.26 12.93 19.49
C ILE A 310 3.81 14.18 20.26
N LEU A 311 3.90 14.18 21.60
CA LEU A 311 3.43 15.27 22.46
C LEU A 311 4.30 16.53 22.37
N GLU A 312 5.59 16.40 22.06
CA GLU A 312 6.48 17.54 21.79
C GLU A 312 6.19 18.19 20.41
N SER A 313 5.51 17.48 19.49
CA SER A 313 5.16 17.99 18.17
C SER A 313 3.75 18.61 18.15
N THR A 314 3.71 19.95 18.11
CA THR A 314 2.44 20.69 17.97
C THR A 314 1.65 20.27 16.73
N ASP A 315 2.32 20.06 15.61
CA ASP A 315 1.68 19.69 14.34
C ASP A 315 1.06 18.28 14.39
N ALA A 316 1.73 17.33 15.06
CA ALA A 316 1.20 15.99 15.22
C ALA A 316 -0.06 15.99 16.11
N ILE A 317 -0.01 16.70 17.23
CA ILE A 317 -1.16 16.80 18.14
C ILE A 317 -2.33 17.52 17.49
N SER A 318 -2.09 18.64 16.81
CA SER A 318 -3.16 19.37 16.11
C SER A 318 -3.79 18.52 14.99
N THR A 319 -2.99 17.71 14.31
CA THR A 319 -3.50 16.73 13.31
C THR A 319 -4.43 15.72 13.96
N LEU A 320 -4.03 15.11 15.08
CA LEU A 320 -4.85 14.11 15.76
C LEU A 320 -6.13 14.71 16.36
N GLU A 321 -6.04 15.90 16.95
CA GLU A 321 -7.20 16.64 17.48
C GLU A 321 -8.18 17.02 16.36
N SER A 322 -7.68 17.53 15.24
CA SER A 322 -8.52 17.91 14.09
C SER A 322 -9.22 16.70 13.44
N MET A 323 -8.58 15.52 13.41
CA MET A 323 -9.23 14.28 12.98
C MET A 323 -10.35 13.82 13.93
N LEU A 324 -10.21 14.05 15.24
CA LEU A 324 -11.21 13.74 16.25
C LEU A 324 -12.45 14.64 16.12
N ASP A 325 -12.22 15.94 15.86
CA ASP A 325 -13.30 16.92 15.77
C ASP A 325 -13.98 16.96 14.39
N CYS A 326 -13.34 16.41 13.35
CA CYS A 326 -13.86 16.39 11.97
C CYS A 326 -15.16 15.59 11.83
N GLN A 327 -16.20 16.24 11.31
CA GLN A 327 -17.53 15.63 11.13
C GLN A 327 -17.56 14.50 10.09
N GLN A 328 -16.72 14.58 9.06
CA GLN A 328 -16.64 13.54 8.03
C GLN A 328 -15.83 12.33 8.53
N CYS A 329 -14.81 12.53 9.37
CA CYS A 329 -14.08 11.46 10.04
C CYS A 329 -14.96 10.68 11.03
N LYS A 330 -15.98 11.31 11.62
CA LYS A 330 -16.89 10.66 12.59
C LYS A 330 -17.74 9.54 12.01
N VAL A 331 -17.94 9.53 10.69
CA VAL A 331 -18.67 8.45 10.00
C VAL A 331 -17.89 7.14 10.04
N GLU A 332 -16.56 7.19 10.08
CA GLU A 332 -15.70 6.02 10.11
C GLU A 332 -15.35 5.64 11.57
N GLU A 333 -16.14 4.75 12.17
CA GLU A 333 -15.99 4.39 13.59
C GLU A 333 -14.59 3.86 13.94
N GLU A 334 -13.96 3.07 13.05
CA GLU A 334 -12.64 2.49 13.30
C GLU A 334 -11.52 3.54 13.31
N LEU A 335 -11.65 4.59 12.49
CA LEU A 335 -10.73 5.71 12.52
C LEU A 335 -10.86 6.48 13.84
N GLN A 336 -12.10 6.80 14.25
CA GLN A 336 -12.38 7.48 15.52
C GLN A 336 -11.83 6.70 16.72
N LYS A 337 -12.07 5.38 16.77
CA LYS A 337 -11.52 4.51 17.82
C LYS A 337 -10.01 4.58 17.87
N SER A 338 -9.35 4.49 16.72
CA SER A 338 -7.90 4.51 16.63
C SER A 338 -7.32 5.84 17.15
N VAL A 339 -7.92 6.97 16.77
CA VAL A 339 -7.52 8.30 17.26
C VAL A 339 -7.73 8.42 18.77
N ILE A 340 -8.91 8.05 19.29
CA ILE A 340 -9.21 8.07 20.73
C ILE A 340 -8.21 7.21 21.51
N MET A 341 -7.96 5.98 21.06
CA MET A 341 -7.04 5.05 21.72
C MET A 341 -5.62 5.61 21.76
N VAL A 342 -5.12 6.14 20.63
CA VAL A 342 -3.77 6.71 20.54
C VAL A 342 -3.63 7.91 21.47
N LEU A 343 -4.53 8.90 21.38
CA LEU A 343 -4.50 10.11 22.20
C LEU A 343 -4.62 9.79 23.70
N THR A 344 -5.51 8.88 24.08
CA THR A 344 -5.68 8.45 25.48
C THR A 344 -4.41 7.79 26.01
N GLN A 345 -3.80 6.90 25.23
CA GLN A 345 -2.62 6.16 25.66
C GLN A 345 -1.39 7.07 25.80
N ILE A 346 -1.09 7.91 24.80
CA ILE A 346 0.08 8.81 24.86
C ILE A 346 -0.05 9.81 26.02
N THR A 347 -1.24 10.37 26.26
CA THR A 347 -1.46 11.37 27.32
C THR A 347 -1.46 10.76 28.73
N SER A 348 -1.91 9.51 28.87
CA SER A 348 -1.92 8.81 30.17
C SER A 348 -0.53 8.36 30.63
N MET A 349 0.42 8.14 29.72
CA MET A 349 1.76 7.64 30.08
C MET A 349 2.74 8.78 30.43
N GLU A 350 2.68 9.91 29.70
CA GLU A 350 3.59 11.05 29.86
C GLU A 350 3.57 11.66 31.28
N THR A 351 2.44 11.58 31.99
CA THR A 351 2.31 12.15 33.34
C THR A 351 3.13 11.48 34.41
N SER A 352 3.66 10.29 34.15
CA SER A 352 4.50 9.59 35.13
C SER A 352 5.88 10.24 35.31
N LEU A 353 6.30 11.14 34.41
CA LEU A 353 7.69 11.62 34.35
C LEU A 353 7.86 13.11 33.93
N ALA A 354 6.81 13.94 33.94
CA ALA A 354 6.91 15.34 33.51
C ALA A 354 7.88 16.16 34.40
N VAL A 355 9.14 16.25 34.00
CA VAL A 355 10.19 17.06 34.63
C VAL A 355 10.20 18.44 33.96
N GLY A 356 9.50 19.40 34.56
CA GLY A 356 9.53 20.83 34.18
C GLY A 356 8.15 21.47 34.11
N ASP A 357 8.01 22.66 34.71
CA ASP A 357 6.72 23.37 34.84
C ASP A 357 6.05 23.71 33.49
N GLU A 358 6.83 24.06 32.46
CA GLU A 358 6.30 24.42 31.14
C GLU A 358 5.80 23.20 30.35
N VAL A 359 6.52 22.09 30.41
CA VAL A 359 6.10 20.82 29.77
C VAL A 359 4.82 20.30 30.43
N LYS A 360 4.75 20.38 31.77
CA LYS A 360 3.57 20.02 32.54
C LYS A 360 2.35 20.86 32.13
N LYS A 361 2.51 22.18 32.03
CA LYS A 361 1.43 23.10 31.62
C LYS A 361 0.91 22.80 30.21
N ARG A 362 1.81 22.49 29.26
CA ARG A 362 1.41 22.08 27.90
C ARG A 362 0.63 20.76 27.90
N LEU A 363 1.10 19.77 28.66
CA LEU A 363 0.43 18.49 28.79
C LEU A 363 -0.97 18.64 29.40
N ASP A 364 -1.11 19.45 30.46
CA ASP A 364 -2.40 19.77 31.09
C ASP A 364 -3.37 20.41 30.07
N GLN A 365 -2.88 21.27 29.17
CA GLN A 365 -3.70 21.87 28.11
C GLN A 365 -4.15 20.86 27.06
N ILE A 366 -3.25 19.97 26.61
CA ILE A 366 -3.58 18.90 25.66
C ILE A 366 -4.62 17.96 26.28
N GLN A 367 -4.42 17.55 27.53
CA GLN A 367 -5.37 16.73 28.26
C GLN A 367 -6.73 17.40 28.41
N LYS A 368 -6.76 18.70 28.75
CA LYS A 368 -8.03 19.44 28.85
C LYS A 368 -8.80 19.41 27.54
N ARG A 369 -8.15 19.65 26.39
CA ARG A 369 -8.81 19.61 25.08
C ARG A 369 -9.32 18.21 24.75
N LEU A 370 -8.50 17.18 24.98
CA LEU A 370 -8.89 15.78 24.78
C LEU A 370 -10.12 15.40 25.62
N ILE A 371 -10.13 15.74 26.92
CA ILE A 371 -11.25 15.45 27.82
C ILE A 371 -12.54 16.10 27.29
N LEU A 372 -12.47 17.36 26.82
CA LEU A 372 -13.64 18.04 26.27
C LEU A 372 -14.16 17.37 25.00
N SER A 373 -13.29 16.98 24.06
CA SER A 373 -13.70 16.25 22.86
C SER A 373 -14.29 14.87 23.20
N LEU A 374 -13.72 14.13 24.16
CA LEU A 374 -14.25 12.84 24.61
C LEU A 374 -15.63 12.97 25.27
N ILE A 375 -15.85 14.01 26.08
CA ILE A 375 -17.16 14.31 26.67
C ILE A 375 -18.18 14.60 25.57
N ALA A 376 -17.82 15.43 24.58
CA ALA A 376 -18.70 15.73 23.46
C ALA A 376 -19.09 14.47 22.67
N ILE A 377 -18.14 13.56 22.43
CA ILE A 377 -18.39 12.28 21.76
C ILE A 377 -19.27 11.37 22.62
N PHE A 378 -18.98 11.26 23.92
CA PHE A 378 -19.75 10.41 24.85
C PHE A 378 -21.20 10.86 24.98
N LEU A 379 -21.43 12.18 25.01
CA LEU A 379 -22.75 12.79 25.19
C LEU A 379 -23.51 13.04 23.87
N ASP A 380 -22.93 12.71 22.72
CA ASP A 380 -23.57 12.94 21.43
C ASP A 380 -24.94 12.23 21.35
N GLY A 381 -25.95 12.89 20.79
CA GLY A 381 -27.37 12.50 20.88
C GLY A 381 -27.80 11.28 20.05
N GLY A 382 -26.87 10.63 19.35
CA GLY A 382 -27.14 9.40 18.58
C GLY A 382 -27.56 8.21 19.44
N ASP A 383 -27.95 7.08 18.83
CA ASP A 383 -28.29 5.88 19.60
C ASP A 383 -27.15 5.52 20.58
N GLY A 384 -27.47 5.06 21.77
CA GLY A 384 -26.49 4.74 22.81
C GLY A 384 -25.64 3.50 22.51
N LYS A 385 -25.62 2.99 21.27
CA LYS A 385 -24.96 1.73 20.88
C LYS A 385 -23.68 1.93 20.08
N SER A 386 -23.32 3.14 19.68
CA SER A 386 -22.04 3.36 18.99
C SER A 386 -20.88 2.92 19.87
N SER A 387 -20.06 2.04 19.32
CA SER A 387 -18.88 1.48 19.97
C SER A 387 -17.82 2.56 20.27
N VAL A 388 -17.83 3.66 19.50
CA VAL A 388 -17.00 4.85 19.72
C VAL A 388 -17.39 5.57 21.01
N LYS A 389 -18.69 5.71 21.31
CA LYS A 389 -19.16 6.34 22.55
C LYS A 389 -18.71 5.58 23.78
N LYS A 390 -18.86 4.25 23.75
CA LYS A 390 -18.40 3.39 24.84
C LYS A 390 -16.89 3.58 25.09
N LEU A 391 -16.10 3.56 24.03
CA LEU A 391 -14.66 3.79 24.11
C LEU A 391 -14.32 5.18 24.66
N ALA A 392 -15.05 6.24 24.26
CA ALA A 392 -14.85 7.57 24.79
C ALA A 392 -15.09 7.63 26.31
N GLY A 393 -16.13 6.94 26.80
CA GLY A 393 -16.39 6.77 28.23
C GLY A 393 -15.26 6.03 28.96
N GLU A 394 -14.78 4.92 28.40
CA GLU A 394 -13.65 4.15 28.96
C GLU A 394 -12.36 4.99 29.02
N SER A 395 -12.09 5.76 27.97
CA SER A 395 -10.96 6.70 27.90
C SER A 395 -11.06 7.82 28.95
N LEU A 396 -12.25 8.37 29.17
CA LEU A 396 -12.47 9.36 30.24
C LEU A 396 -12.17 8.78 31.62
N VAL A 397 -12.63 7.54 31.88
CA VAL A 397 -12.30 6.83 33.13
C VAL A 397 -10.79 6.63 33.24
N GLN A 398 -10.13 6.16 32.19
CA GLN A 398 -8.67 5.95 32.20
C GLN A 398 -7.91 7.24 32.52
N LEU A 399 -8.24 8.36 31.88
CA LEU A 399 -7.60 9.65 32.16
C LEU A 399 -7.91 10.14 33.58
N SER A 400 -9.13 9.92 34.07
CA SER A 400 -9.53 10.32 35.43
C SER A 400 -8.76 9.62 36.54
N LEU A 401 -8.40 8.34 36.33
CA LEU A 401 -7.66 7.54 37.29
C LEU A 401 -6.18 7.92 37.35
N VAL A 402 -5.64 8.51 36.28
CA VAL A 402 -4.21 8.84 36.17
C VAL A 402 -3.93 10.29 36.58
N HIS A 403 -4.91 11.20 36.47
CA HIS A 403 -4.70 12.62 36.76
C HIS A 403 -5.57 13.08 37.93
N GLU A 404 -4.93 13.51 39.03
CA GLU A 404 -5.60 14.13 40.19
C GLU A 404 -6.38 15.41 39.79
N ASN A 405 -5.99 16.06 38.68
CA ASN A 405 -6.61 17.29 38.18
C ASN A 405 -7.84 17.08 37.27
N SER A 406 -8.25 15.84 37.02
CA SER A 406 -9.40 15.54 36.14
C SER A 406 -10.69 16.19 36.61
N ALA A 407 -10.91 16.19 37.93
CA ALA A 407 -12.05 16.85 38.57
C ALA A 407 -11.98 18.39 38.43
N THR A 408 -10.79 18.98 38.49
CA THR A 408 -10.58 20.42 38.29
C THR A 408 -10.78 20.82 36.83
N PHE A 409 -10.49 19.95 35.85
CA PHE A 409 -10.76 20.23 34.43
C PHE A 409 -12.26 20.25 34.11
N LEU A 410 -13.05 19.38 34.75
CA LEU A 410 -14.52 19.40 34.65
C LEU A 410 -15.11 20.68 35.27
N GLY A 411 -14.59 21.13 36.41
CA GLY A 411 -14.98 22.40 37.04
C GLY A 411 -14.55 23.64 36.22
N ALA A 412 -13.35 23.61 35.63
CA ALA A 412 -12.79 24.70 34.82
C ALA A 412 -13.28 24.72 33.36
N ALA A 413 -14.08 23.73 32.93
CA ALA A 413 -14.82 23.79 31.67
C ALA A 413 -15.96 24.82 31.73
N GLY A 414 -16.37 25.27 32.92
CA GLY A 414 -17.35 26.34 33.12
C GLY A 414 -18.76 26.01 32.62
N ASP A 415 -18.98 24.82 32.06
CA ASP A 415 -20.24 24.45 31.45
C ASP A 415 -20.97 23.47 32.39
N GLY A 416 -21.79 24.01 33.29
CA GLY A 416 -22.65 23.22 34.18
C GLY A 416 -23.48 22.17 33.43
N ARG A 417 -23.73 22.38 32.13
CA ARG A 417 -24.39 21.41 31.25
C ARG A 417 -23.64 20.10 31.06
N VAL A 418 -22.30 20.11 31.10
CA VAL A 418 -21.49 18.88 31.01
C VAL A 418 -21.67 18.04 32.27
N VAL A 419 -21.58 18.68 33.44
CA VAL A 419 -21.80 18.02 34.73
C VAL A 419 -23.24 17.53 34.84
N ASP A 420 -24.22 18.33 34.44
CA ASP A 420 -25.64 17.95 34.44
C ASP A 420 -25.91 16.78 33.49
N SER A 421 -25.31 16.78 32.30
CA SER A 421 -25.48 15.71 31.31
C SER A 421 -24.86 14.40 31.77
N LEU A 422 -23.65 14.44 32.34
CA LEU A 422 -23.02 13.27 32.95
C LEU A 422 -23.81 12.75 34.15
N THR A 423 -24.32 13.65 34.99
CA THR A 423 -25.18 13.32 36.14
C THR A 423 -26.45 12.62 35.67
N ARG A 424 -27.09 13.13 34.60
CA ARG A 424 -28.28 12.49 34.02
C ARG A 424 -28.00 11.09 33.50
N VAL A 425 -26.87 10.86 32.83
CA VAL A 425 -26.47 9.52 32.34
C VAL A 425 -26.30 8.53 33.50
N VAL A 426 -25.72 8.96 34.62
CA VAL A 426 -25.59 8.12 35.82
C VAL A 426 -26.94 7.82 36.45
N LEU A 427 -27.83 8.81 36.51
CA LEU A 427 -29.18 8.65 37.06
C LEU A 427 -30.07 7.74 36.20
N ASP A 428 -30.00 7.85 34.88
CA ASP A 428 -30.76 7.01 33.93
C ASP A 428 -30.31 5.54 33.97
N LYS A 429 -29.00 5.26 34.14
CA LYS A 429 -28.54 3.87 34.32
C LYS A 429 -28.96 3.25 35.66
N ASN A 430 -29.03 4.07 36.71
CA ASN A 430 -29.49 3.60 38.02
C ASN A 430 -30.99 3.24 38.01
N SER A 431 -31.81 3.94 37.23
CA SER A 431 -33.23 3.61 37.08
C SER A 431 -33.46 2.34 36.24
N GLU A 432 -32.64 2.07 35.22
CA GLU A 432 -32.65 0.81 34.47
C GLU A 432 -32.22 -0.40 35.34
N HIS A 433 -31.22 -0.24 36.21
CA HIS A 433 -30.80 -1.30 37.14
C HIS A 433 -31.82 -1.57 38.26
N GLN A 434 -32.60 -0.57 38.68
CA GLN A 434 -33.68 -0.73 39.65
C GLN A 434 -34.95 -1.38 39.06
N GLN A 435 -35.11 -1.43 37.74
CA GLN A 435 -36.24 -2.11 37.09
C GLN A 435 -35.99 -3.61 36.81
N ILE A 436 -34.76 -4.10 37.02
CA ILE A 436 -34.36 -5.49 36.78
C ILE A 436 -34.12 -6.27 38.11
N SER A 437 -34.14 -5.56 39.25
CA SER A 437 -34.19 -6.16 40.60
C SER A 437 -35.62 -6.22 41.10
#